data_AF-A0A1E7ERB7-F1
#
_entry.id   AF-A0A1E7ERB7-F1
#
_cell.length_a   1.000
_cell.length_b   1.000
_cell.length_c   1.000
_cell.angle_alpha   90.00
_cell.angle_beta   90.00
_cell.angle_gamma   90.00
#
_symmetry.space_group_name_H-M   'P 1'
#
loop_
_entity.id
_entity.type
_entity.pdbx_description
1 polymer ?
#
loop_
_entity_poly.entity_id
_entity_poly.type
_entity_poly.pdbx_seq_one_letter_code
_entity_poly.pdbx_strand_id
1 'polypeptide(L)'
;KESCMIESTSNSVRISFLFKQQAQQQQAATDNGGDTLEVSILFQWMRFLTQQAEDHYQILRKKPLDGYSVSFLITNKNIQVHGQKQLQQTIINFCSQMDKECSDIKIQVNAQARYVTTEFLKAFN
;
A
#
# COMPACT_ATOMS: atom_id res chain seq x y z
N LYS A 1 3.66 -4.62 13.98
CA LYS A 1 2.54 -5.58 13.75
C LYS A 1 1.53 -4.92 12.82
N GLU A 2 0.99 -5.65 11.85
CA GLU A 2 -0.09 -5.16 10.98
C GLU A 2 -1.33 -4.83 11.83
N SER A 3 -2.08 -3.81 11.43
CA SER A 3 -3.32 -3.44 12.11
C SER A 3 -4.33 -2.85 11.13
N CYS A 4 -5.62 -3.00 11.47
CA CYS A 4 -6.73 -2.40 10.74
C CYS A 4 -7.63 -1.68 11.74
N MET A 5 -7.96 -0.42 11.45
CA MET A 5 -8.89 0.36 12.22
C MET A 5 -10.14 0.65 11.40
N ILE A 6 -11.29 0.31 11.96
CA ILE A 6 -12.60 0.49 11.34
C ILE A 6 -13.39 1.47 12.20
N GLU A 7 -13.78 2.59 11.59
CA GLU A 7 -14.57 3.64 12.22
C GLU A 7 -15.89 3.76 11.45
N SER A 8 -16.99 3.38 12.09
CA SER A 8 -18.32 3.46 11.49
C SER A 8 -19.07 4.71 11.94
N THR A 9 -19.84 5.28 11.02
CA THR A 9 -20.85 6.31 11.29
C THR A 9 -22.18 5.91 10.67
N SER A 10 -23.23 6.71 10.88
CA SER A 10 -24.57 6.41 10.34
C SER A 10 -24.63 6.41 8.80
N ASN A 11 -23.76 7.15 8.13
CA ASN A 11 -23.80 7.34 6.67
C ASN A 11 -22.51 6.95 5.94
N SER A 12 -21.47 6.53 6.69
CA SER A 12 -20.19 6.17 6.13
C SER A 12 -19.40 5.23 7.03
N VAL A 13 -18.42 4.53 6.46
CA VAL A 13 -17.44 3.75 7.19
C VAL A 13 -16.05 4.11 6.67
N ARG A 14 -15.13 4.39 7.59
CA ARG A 14 -13.71 4.56 7.28
C ARG A 14 -12.96 3.31 7.71
N ILE A 15 -12.12 2.80 6.81
CA ILE A 15 -11.28 1.63 7.07
C ILE A 15 -9.84 2.03 6.78
N SER A 16 -8.97 1.96 7.78
CA SER A 16 -7.56 2.31 7.64
C SER A 16 -6.69 1.09 7.91
N PHE A 17 -5.76 0.80 7.01
CA PHE A 17 -4.84 -0.33 7.11
C PHE A 17 -3.42 0.17 7.36
N LEU A 18 -2.74 -0.52 8.27
CA LEU A 18 -1.32 -0.40 8.52
C LEU A 18 -0.65 -1.68 8.04
N PHE A 19 0.10 -1.58 6.94
CA PHE A 19 0.83 -2.70 6.37
C PHE A 19 2.12 -2.99 7.16
N LYS A 20 2.61 -4.23 7.02
CA LYS A 20 3.78 -4.75 7.74
C LYS A 20 5.01 -3.87 7.59
N GLN A 21 5.28 -3.43 6.37
CA GLN A 21 6.47 -2.67 5.99
C GLN A 21 6.54 -1.36 6.78
N GLN A 22 5.43 -0.62 6.82
CA GLN A 22 5.35 0.64 7.57
C GLN A 22 5.26 0.41 9.08
N ALA A 23 4.63 -0.67 9.53
CA ALA A 23 4.59 -1.03 10.95
C ALA A 23 5.99 -1.37 11.50
N GLN A 24 6.84 -2.02 10.71
CA GLN A 24 8.22 -2.33 11.06
C GLN A 24 9.08 -1.07 11.16
N GLN A 25 8.89 -0.11 10.24
CA GLN A 25 9.59 1.17 10.31
C GLN A 25 9.29 1.96 11.60
N GLN A 26 8.03 1.98 12.04
CA GLN A 26 7.63 2.67 13.27
C GLN A 26 8.20 2.02 14.55
N GLN A 27 8.54 0.72 14.50
CA GLN A 27 9.13 -0.02 15.62
C GLN A 27 10.67 -0.01 15.61
N ALA A 28 11.29 0.32 14.48
CA ALA A 28 12.74 0.25 14.27
C ALA A 28 13.56 1.38 14.92
N ALA A 29 12.97 2.23 15.77
CA ALA A 29 13.71 3.24 16.53
C ALA A 29 14.70 2.65 17.57
N THR A 30 14.70 1.32 17.78
CA THR A 30 15.37 0.70 18.93
C THR A 30 16.13 -0.60 18.67
N ASP A 31 16.41 -0.99 17.41
CA ASP A 31 17.46 -1.95 17.00
C ASP A 31 17.05 -2.72 15.74
N ASN A 32 17.91 -2.68 14.71
CA ASN A 32 17.85 -3.46 13.47
C ASN A 32 16.67 -3.18 12.50
N GLY A 33 16.79 -2.05 11.80
CA GLY A 33 16.64 -1.94 10.34
C GLY A 33 15.48 -2.72 9.69
N GLY A 34 14.28 -2.13 9.69
CA GLY A 34 13.28 -2.50 8.70
C GLY A 34 13.78 -2.21 7.28
N ASP A 35 13.37 -3.02 6.30
CA ASP A 35 13.74 -2.85 4.89
C ASP A 35 13.25 -1.49 4.34
N THR A 36 14.13 -0.49 4.36
CA THR A 36 13.85 0.88 3.90
C THR A 36 13.37 0.92 2.45
N LEU A 37 13.82 -0.04 1.64
CA LEU A 37 13.39 -0.21 0.25
C LEU A 37 11.90 -0.57 0.18
N GLU A 38 11.42 -1.53 0.98
CA GLU A 38 10.02 -1.94 0.96
C GLU A 38 9.08 -0.81 1.39
N VAL A 39 9.48 -0.03 2.40
CA VAL A 39 8.73 1.16 2.83
C VAL A 39 8.65 2.19 1.70
N SER A 40 9.76 2.42 0.99
CA SER A 40 9.81 3.40 -0.10
C SER A 40 8.97 2.96 -1.30
N ILE A 41 9.00 1.66 -1.64
CA ILE A 41 8.14 1.06 -2.65
C ILE A 41 6.67 1.23 -2.26
N LEU A 42 6.30 0.88 -1.03
CA LEU A 42 4.93 1.01 -0.53
C LEU A 42 4.45 2.46 -0.61
N PHE A 43 5.27 3.43 -0.17
CA PHE A 43 4.92 4.85 -0.22
C PHE A 43 4.70 5.35 -1.65
N GLN A 44 5.59 5.01 -2.58
CA GLN A 44 5.47 5.42 -3.97
C GLN A 44 4.26 4.76 -4.65
N TRP A 45 4.00 3.49 -4.35
CA TRP A 45 2.83 2.76 -4.85
C TRP A 45 1.53 3.33 -4.30
N MET A 46 1.47 3.65 -3.00
CA MET A 46 0.33 4.35 -2.39
C MET A 46 0.05 5.67 -3.09
N ARG A 47 1.10 6.47 -3.30
CA ARG A 47 0.98 7.75 -3.99
C ARG A 47 0.43 7.57 -5.41
N PHE A 48 0.91 6.58 -6.14
CA PHE A 48 0.39 6.26 -7.47
C PHE A 48 -1.10 5.86 -7.45
N LEU A 49 -1.51 4.98 -6.53
CA LEU A 49 -2.90 4.54 -6.43
C LEU A 49 -3.84 5.67 -6.00
N THR A 50 -3.40 6.56 -5.10
CA THR A 50 -4.19 7.73 -4.71
C THR A 50 -4.38 8.75 -5.82
N GLN A 51 -3.46 8.83 -6.79
CA GLN A 51 -3.62 9.67 -7.98
C GLN A 51 -4.68 9.09 -8.93
N GLN A 52 -4.79 7.77 -9.00
CA GLN A 52 -5.81 7.06 -9.80
C GLN A 52 -7.12 6.81 -9.04
N ALA A 53 -7.30 7.43 -7.88
CA ALA A 53 -8.46 7.20 -7.03
C ALA A 53 -9.78 7.67 -7.67
N GLU A 54 -9.74 8.66 -8.57
CA GLU A 54 -10.96 9.20 -9.19
C GLU A 54 -11.57 8.22 -10.20
N ASP A 55 -10.73 7.52 -10.96
CA ASP A 55 -11.17 6.64 -12.05
C ASP A 55 -11.39 5.18 -11.58
N HIS A 56 -10.46 4.63 -10.80
CA HIS A 56 -10.42 3.19 -10.49
C HIS A 56 -10.77 2.85 -9.04
N TYR A 57 -10.55 3.79 -8.11
CA TYR A 57 -10.71 3.54 -6.68
C TYR A 57 -11.46 4.67 -5.97
N GLN A 58 -12.71 4.91 -6.35
CA GLN A 58 -13.53 6.01 -5.81
C GLN A 58 -13.70 6.00 -4.28
N ILE A 59 -13.47 4.83 -3.65
CA ILE A 59 -13.50 4.66 -2.19
C ILE A 59 -12.17 4.97 -1.49
N LEU A 60 -11.09 5.19 -2.22
CA LEU A 60 -9.76 5.45 -1.67
C LEU A 60 -9.63 6.92 -1.26
N ARG A 61 -9.07 7.19 -0.07
CA ARG A 61 -8.78 8.57 0.34
C ARG A 61 -7.44 9.03 -0.24
N LYS A 62 -7.41 10.27 -0.74
CA LYS A 62 -6.17 10.92 -1.23
C LYS A 62 -5.08 11.04 -0.16
N LYS A 63 -5.46 11.13 1.11
CA LYS A 63 -4.54 11.11 2.25
C LYS A 63 -4.99 10.04 3.27
N PRO A 64 -4.10 9.11 3.67
CA PRO A 64 -4.40 8.17 4.74
C PRO A 64 -4.52 8.88 6.09
N LEU A 65 -5.06 8.18 7.08
CA LEU A 65 -5.00 8.60 8.47
C LEU A 65 -3.55 8.58 8.96
N ASP A 66 -3.20 9.52 9.85
CA ASP A 66 -1.85 9.58 10.41
C ASP A 66 -1.51 8.27 11.15
N GLY A 67 -0.32 7.74 10.89
CA GLY A 67 0.12 6.43 11.42
C GLY A 67 -0.33 5.21 10.61
N TYR A 68 -1.19 5.38 9.60
CA TYR A 68 -1.64 4.31 8.70
C TYR A 68 -1.05 4.44 7.29
N SER A 69 -1.08 3.34 6.54
CA SER A 69 -0.57 3.28 5.17
C SER A 69 -1.60 3.73 4.15
N VAL A 70 -2.85 3.30 4.32
CA VAL A 70 -3.94 3.56 3.40
C VAL A 70 -5.25 3.72 4.16
N SER A 71 -6.15 4.56 3.64
CA SER A 71 -7.49 4.73 4.19
C SER A 71 -8.54 4.72 3.09
N PHE A 72 -9.63 4.00 3.36
CA PHE A 72 -10.83 3.93 2.53
C PHE A 72 -11.96 4.71 3.21
N LEU A 73 -12.76 5.41 2.42
CA LEU A 73 -14.01 6.03 2.85
C LEU A 73 -15.16 5.47 2.01
N ILE A 74 -16.00 4.67 2.66
CA ILE A 74 -17.18 4.09 2.06
C ILE A 74 -18.38 4.92 2.51
N THR A 75 -19.07 5.58 1.59
CA THR A 75 -20.31 6.30 1.88
C THR A 75 -21.52 5.48 1.47
N ASN A 76 -22.71 5.86 1.96
CA ASN A 76 -23.96 5.25 1.50
C ASN A 76 -24.13 5.30 -0.03
N LYS A 77 -23.65 6.38 -0.69
CA LYS A 77 -23.68 6.50 -2.16
C LYS A 77 -22.87 5.40 -2.84
N ASN A 78 -21.70 5.08 -2.30
CA ASN A 78 -20.84 4.04 -2.86
C ASN A 78 -21.51 2.66 -2.76
N ILE A 79 -22.23 2.39 -1.66
CA ILE A 79 -22.97 1.15 -1.47
C ILE A 79 -24.14 1.04 -2.46
N GLN A 80 -24.83 2.15 -2.75
CA GLN A 80 -25.92 2.18 -3.73
C GLN A 80 -25.43 1.92 -5.16
N VAL A 81 -24.23 2.39 -5.52
CA VAL A 81 -23.67 2.23 -6.87
C VAL A 81 -23.10 0.84 -7.09
N HIS A 82 -22.27 0.33 -6.16
CA HIS A 82 -21.49 -0.89 -6.37
C HIS A 82 -22.08 -2.12 -5.63
N GLY A 83 -22.92 -1.90 -4.62
CA GLY A 83 -23.38 -2.97 -3.73
C GLY A 83 -22.34 -3.37 -2.68
N GLN A 84 -22.82 -3.76 -1.51
CA GLN A 84 -21.98 -4.02 -0.34
C GLN A 84 -20.94 -5.14 -0.56
N LYS A 85 -21.36 -6.27 -1.16
CA LYS A 85 -20.47 -7.42 -1.39
C LYS A 85 -19.34 -7.11 -2.35
N GLN A 86 -19.62 -6.34 -3.40
CA GLN A 86 -18.59 -5.97 -4.38
C GLN A 86 -17.53 -5.08 -3.72
N LEU A 87 -17.95 -4.07 -2.96
CA LEU A 87 -17.02 -3.18 -2.25
C LEU A 87 -16.13 -3.93 -1.26
N GLN A 88 -16.71 -4.89 -0.51
CA GLN A 88 -15.94 -5.75 0.39
C GLN A 88 -14.89 -6.54 -0.39
N GLN A 89 -15.26 -7.14 -1.52
CA GLN A 89 -14.32 -7.88 -2.35
C GLN A 89 -13.23 -6.98 -2.94
N THR A 90 -13.57 -5.77 -3.37
CA THR A 90 -12.60 -4.78 -3.86
C THR A 90 -11.54 -4.46 -2.81
N ILE A 91 -11.94 -4.27 -1.55
CA ILE A 91 -11.00 -3.95 -0.45
C ILE A 91 -10.10 -5.15 -0.15
N ILE A 92 -10.65 -6.37 -0.08
CA ILE A 92 -9.86 -7.59 0.16
C ILE A 92 -8.87 -7.82 -0.99
N ASN A 93 -9.33 -7.69 -2.23
CA ASN A 93 -8.49 -7.84 -3.41
C ASN A 93 -7.36 -6.81 -3.44
N PHE A 94 -7.66 -5.56 -3.08
CA PHE A 94 -6.67 -4.51 -2.96
C PHE A 94 -5.56 -4.90 -1.98
N CYS A 95 -5.92 -5.27 -0.75
CA CYS A 95 -4.94 -5.64 0.28
C CYS A 95 -4.08 -6.84 -0.13
N SER A 96 -4.68 -7.87 -0.75
CA SER A 96 -3.92 -9.03 -1.23
C SER A 96 -3.01 -8.71 -2.40
N GLN A 97 -3.46 -7.88 -3.35
CA GLN A 97 -2.65 -7.47 -4.50
C GLN A 97 -1.46 -6.63 -4.06
N MET A 98 -1.69 -5.72 -3.11
CA MET A 98 -0.69 -4.85 -2.52
C MET A 98 0.56 -5.57 -1.99
N ASP A 99 0.37 -6.60 -1.18
CA ASP A 99 1.49 -7.36 -0.59
C ASP A 99 2.30 -8.10 -1.66
N LYS A 100 1.62 -8.61 -2.69
CA LYS A 100 2.25 -9.27 -3.82
C LYS A 100 3.06 -8.29 -4.66
N GLU A 101 2.47 -7.18 -5.08
CA GLU A 101 3.12 -6.16 -5.92
C GLU A 101 4.37 -5.57 -5.24
N CYS A 102 4.31 -5.29 -3.93
CA CYS A 102 5.49 -4.82 -3.20
C CYS A 102 6.64 -5.84 -3.22
N SER A 103 6.32 -7.13 -3.05
CA SER A 103 7.30 -8.21 -3.08
C SER A 103 7.91 -8.37 -4.49
N ASP A 104 7.08 -8.32 -5.52
CA ASP A 104 7.50 -8.45 -6.92
C ASP A 104 8.40 -7.27 -7.33
N ILE A 105 8.04 -6.03 -6.99
CA ILE A 105 8.87 -4.84 -7.26
C ILE A 105 10.22 -4.95 -6.55
N LYS A 106 10.26 -5.40 -5.29
CA LYS A 106 11.53 -5.59 -4.56
C LYS A 106 12.46 -6.57 -5.28
N ILE A 107 11.92 -7.70 -5.75
CA ILE A 107 12.69 -8.70 -6.50
C ILE A 107 13.22 -8.10 -7.81
N GLN A 108 12.39 -7.36 -8.53
CA GLN A 108 12.77 -6.70 -9.78
C GLN A 108 13.89 -5.67 -9.57
N VAL A 109 13.78 -4.81 -8.56
CA VAL A 109 14.81 -3.81 -8.23
C VAL A 109 16.15 -4.49 -7.93
N ASN A 110 16.13 -5.56 -7.13
CA ASN A 110 17.34 -6.32 -6.81
C ASN A 110 17.95 -7.01 -8.04
N ALA A 111 17.13 -7.55 -8.93
CA ALA A 111 17.59 -8.15 -10.17
C ALA A 111 18.24 -7.10 -11.10
N GLN A 112 17.61 -5.94 -11.25
CA GLN A 112 18.15 -4.83 -12.04
C GLN A 112 19.46 -4.29 -11.47
N ALA A 113 19.55 -4.13 -10.15
CA ALA A 113 20.78 -3.70 -9.49
C ALA A 113 21.96 -4.67 -9.77
N ARG A 114 21.71 -5.98 -9.72
CA ARG A 114 22.71 -7.00 -10.08
C ARG A 114 23.11 -6.93 -11.55
N TYR A 115 22.14 -6.75 -12.45
CA TYR A 115 22.39 -6.61 -13.88
C TYR A 115 23.28 -5.39 -14.17
N VAL A 116 22.89 -4.21 -13.68
CA VAL A 116 23.65 -2.96 -13.85
C VAL A 116 25.06 -3.09 -13.29
N THR A 117 25.22 -3.69 -12.10
CA THR A 117 26.54 -3.91 -11.50
C THR A 117 27.41 -4.81 -12.36
N THR A 118 26.84 -5.90 -12.89
CA THR A 118 27.59 -6.85 -13.73
C THR A 118 28.03 -6.21 -15.04
N GLU A 119 27.14 -5.46 -15.71
CA GLU A 119 27.47 -4.76 -16.95
C GLU A 119 28.47 -3.63 -16.71
N PHE A 120 28.34 -2.88 -15.62
CA PHE A 120 29.29 -1.84 -15.25
C PHE A 120 30.70 -2.42 -15.04
N LEU A 121 30.83 -3.51 -14.28
CA LEU A 121 32.13 -4.13 -14.00
C LEU A 121 32.79 -4.74 -15.25
N LYS A 122 32.01 -5.23 -16.22
CA LYS A 122 32.55 -5.69 -17.52
C LYS A 122 33.26 -4.59 -18.29
N ALA A 123 32.91 -3.32 -18.09
CA ALA A 123 33.53 -2.20 -18.79
C ALA A 123 34.91 -1.81 -18.22
N PHE A 124 35.28 -2.31 -17.04
CA PHE A 124 36.57 -2.03 -16.39
C PHE A 124 37.56 -3.21 -16.44
N ASN A 125 37.13 -4.37 -16.95
CA ASN A 125 37.96 -5.53 -17.23
C ASN A 125 38.25 -5.63 -18.73
#